data_AF-A0A3N1T4D2-F1
#
_entry.id   AF-A0A3N1T4D2-F1
#
_cell.length_a   1.000
_cell.length_b   1.000
_cell.length_c   1.000
_cell.angle_alpha   90.00
_cell.angle_beta   90.00
_cell.angle_gamma   90.00
#
_symmetry.space_group_name_H-M   'P 1'
#
loop_
_entity.id
_entity.type
_entity.pdbx_description
1 polymer ?
#
loop_
_entity_poly.entity_id
_entity_poly.type
_entity_poly.pdbx_seq_one_letter_code
_entity_poly.pdbx_strand_id
1 'polypeptide(L)'
;MPARMCHARAIALVMGGASLALAVSVPAQATGHHRGPGHGHPAPRHSGIERAALARGDGWAAAEGSTTGGAKATRDHIYTVSDRAELIAAFADAGDAPKIVRIDGTIHGNADAAGDPIDCEAYRTDGYTLDKYLAAYDPATWGTTEVPSGPLEEARLASAALQKAAVEVGVPSNTTIVGVGDDATVIGASLQVRNVSNVIVRNISFEDTYDCFPQWDPTDTEKGAWNSEYDNLVVTGSSHVWVDHNTFSDGDRRDSDQPRYYGQLFQQHDGLFDIVRGADLVTVSWNILKNHDKTMLIGNSDSAATAAVDRGKLRVTLHHNLFQDLNERAPRVRFGAVDSYNNHFVATAGSVYGYSYGVGMESRIVAEHNAFTLAAQVDPATVIKKWKDSPITAEDNYVNGRRTDLIAVHNAGVPEEQLTRGAGWTPVLRTRIDNPHAVPGIVDRGAGAGRLR
;
A
#
# COMPACT_ATOMS: atom_id res chain seq x y z
N MET A 1 6.88 49.74 -23.66
CA MET A 1 6.65 51.21 -23.52
C MET A 1 5.78 51.67 -24.69
N PRO A 2 4.85 52.64 -24.56
CA PRO A 2 4.33 53.36 -23.37
C PRO A 2 2.84 52.98 -23.08
N ALA A 3 2.33 52.92 -21.84
CA ALA A 3 2.14 53.92 -20.79
C ALA A 3 0.97 54.92 -21.03
N ARG A 4 -0.02 54.88 -20.12
CA ARG A 4 -0.78 56.00 -19.48
C ARG A 4 -1.87 55.37 -18.58
N MET A 5 -1.74 55.36 -17.24
CA MET A 5 -2.10 56.42 -16.27
C MET A 5 -3.53 56.94 -16.45
N CYS A 6 -4.40 57.18 -15.46
CA CYS A 6 -4.44 57.07 -13.99
C CYS A 6 -5.82 57.70 -13.60
N HIS A 7 -6.51 57.25 -12.54
CA HIS A 7 -7.18 58.09 -11.50
C HIS A 7 -8.28 57.36 -10.74
N ALA A 8 -8.16 57.45 -9.41
CA ALA A 8 -9.08 56.99 -8.39
C ALA A 8 -10.22 57.98 -8.14
N ARG A 9 -11.31 57.53 -7.51
CA ARG A 9 -11.94 58.24 -6.38
C ARG A 9 -12.93 57.35 -5.61
N ALA A 10 -12.78 57.43 -4.29
CA ALA A 10 -13.62 56.81 -3.27
C ALA A 10 -14.91 57.61 -3.03
N ILE A 11 -15.97 56.93 -2.55
CA ILE A 11 -17.06 57.54 -1.78
C ILE A 11 -17.36 56.61 -0.60
N ALA A 12 -17.25 57.16 0.61
CA ALA A 12 -17.73 56.60 1.85
C ALA A 12 -19.16 57.11 2.13
N LEU A 13 -19.99 56.30 2.79
CA LEU A 13 -21.14 56.80 3.54
C LEU A 13 -21.32 56.00 4.83
N VAL A 14 -21.44 56.74 5.92
CA VAL A 14 -21.69 56.31 7.30
C VAL A 14 -23.11 56.75 7.68
N MET A 15 -23.88 55.88 8.36
CA MET A 15 -24.83 56.14 9.46
C MET A 15 -25.20 54.75 10.03
N GLY A 16 -25.21 54.42 11.32
CA GLY A 16 -25.38 55.21 12.53
C GLY A 16 -26.69 54.78 13.21
N GLY A 17 -26.63 54.03 14.31
CA GLY A 17 -27.80 53.62 15.10
C GLY A 17 -27.42 52.80 16.34
N ALA A 18 -27.48 53.43 17.51
CA ALA A 18 -26.97 52.99 18.80
C ALA A 18 -27.97 52.18 19.64
N SER A 19 -27.48 51.46 20.66
CA SER A 19 -28.11 51.36 21.98
C SER A 19 -27.11 50.95 23.07
N LEU A 20 -27.18 51.70 24.17
CA LEU A 20 -26.35 51.74 25.38
C LEU A 20 -26.79 50.70 26.43
N ALA A 21 -25.85 50.21 27.25
CA ALA A 21 -25.99 50.04 28.71
C ALA A 21 -24.58 49.81 29.32
N LEU A 22 -23.94 50.86 29.84
CA LEU A 22 -23.85 51.24 31.27
C LEU A 22 -22.79 50.46 32.06
N ALA A 23 -21.69 51.17 32.30
CA ALA A 23 -20.54 50.80 33.10
C ALA A 23 -20.78 51.06 34.60
N VAL A 24 -20.08 50.29 35.44
CA VAL A 24 -19.55 50.79 36.72
C VAL A 24 -18.16 50.19 36.90
N SER A 25 -17.17 51.05 37.09
CA SER A 25 -15.78 50.72 37.39
C SER A 25 -15.33 51.43 38.67
N VAL A 26 -14.17 50.98 39.19
CA VAL A 26 -13.20 51.63 40.11
C VAL A 26 -13.21 51.06 41.55
N PRO A 27 -12.07 50.93 42.30
CA PRO A 27 -10.63 50.95 41.97
C PRO A 27 -9.83 49.70 42.47
N ALA A 28 -8.55 49.70 42.10
CA ALA A 28 -7.47 48.76 42.40
C ALA A 28 -7.03 48.66 43.88
N GLN A 29 -6.47 47.50 44.26
CA GLN A 29 -5.29 47.39 45.12
C GLN A 29 -4.44 46.17 44.70
N ALA A 30 -3.13 46.39 44.61
CA ALA A 30 -2.13 45.39 44.29
C ALA A 30 -1.66 44.64 45.55
N THR A 31 -1.51 43.33 45.45
CA THR A 31 -0.56 42.55 46.27
C THR A 31 -0.03 41.40 45.43
N GLY A 32 1.29 41.39 45.19
CA GLY A 32 1.97 40.29 44.50
C GLY A 32 2.03 39.03 45.36
N HIS A 33 1.87 37.87 44.73
CA HIS A 33 2.26 36.57 45.28
C HIS A 33 2.76 35.65 44.15
N HIS A 34 4.01 35.22 44.31
CA HIS A 34 4.65 34.15 43.54
C HIS A 34 3.81 32.85 43.58
N ARG A 35 3.53 32.23 42.42
CA ARG A 35 3.25 30.79 42.29
C ARG A 35 3.73 30.25 40.93
N GLY A 36 4.75 29.38 41.00
CA GLY A 36 4.96 28.10 40.29
C GLY A 36 4.83 27.98 38.77
N PRO A 37 5.70 27.20 38.10
CA PRO A 37 5.56 26.91 36.68
C PRO A 37 4.29 26.10 36.43
N GLY A 38 3.45 26.60 35.52
CA GLY A 38 2.22 25.95 35.11
C GLY A 38 2.51 24.61 34.44
N HIS A 39 1.77 23.59 34.87
CA HIS A 39 1.65 22.32 34.19
C HIS A 39 1.30 22.56 32.71
N GLY A 40 2.20 22.15 31.82
CA GLY A 40 1.90 22.02 30.40
C GLY A 40 0.70 21.10 30.23
N HIS A 41 -0.28 21.53 29.43
CA HIS A 41 -1.32 20.65 28.95
C HIS A 41 -0.66 19.45 28.26
N PRO A 42 -0.99 18.20 28.64
CA PRO A 42 -0.56 17.06 27.86
C PRO A 42 -1.23 17.15 26.48
N ALA A 43 -0.44 16.97 25.42
CA ALA A 43 -0.93 16.69 24.08
C ALA A 43 -2.01 15.58 24.13
N PRO A 44 -3.01 15.59 23.24
CA PRO A 44 -4.07 14.59 23.27
C PRO A 44 -3.44 13.19 23.20
N ARG A 45 -3.66 12.40 24.25
CA ARG A 45 -3.22 11.02 24.30
C ARG A 45 -4.07 10.23 23.31
N HIS A 46 -3.47 9.84 22.19
CA HIS A 46 -4.00 8.89 21.17
C HIS A 46 -4.25 7.47 21.72
N SER A 47 -4.48 7.31 23.02
CA SER A 47 -4.42 6.04 23.72
C SER A 47 -5.63 5.17 23.37
N GLY A 48 -5.44 4.21 22.47
CA GLY A 48 -6.41 3.15 22.23
C GLY A 48 -6.31 2.48 20.87
N ILE A 49 -5.93 3.21 19.82
CA ILE A 49 -5.88 2.67 18.45
C ILE A 49 -4.84 1.54 18.33
N GLU A 50 -3.76 1.64 19.09
CA GLU A 50 -2.64 0.70 19.14
C GLU A 50 -3.01 -0.63 19.82
N ARG A 51 -4.11 -0.65 20.58
CA ARG A 51 -4.68 -1.86 21.21
C ARG A 51 -5.94 -2.36 20.53
N ALA A 52 -6.41 -1.67 19.48
CA ALA A 52 -7.57 -2.13 18.75
C ALA A 52 -7.28 -3.47 18.06
N ALA A 53 -8.19 -4.42 18.25
CA ALA A 53 -8.22 -5.67 17.51
C ALA A 53 -9.22 -5.57 16.35
N LEU A 54 -9.06 -6.41 15.34
CA LEU A 54 -9.99 -6.51 14.23
C LEU A 54 -11.37 -6.94 14.76
N ALA A 55 -12.41 -6.23 14.33
CA ALA A 55 -13.77 -6.49 14.77
C ALA A 55 -14.25 -7.89 14.32
N ARG A 56 -15.12 -8.50 15.13
CA ARG A 56 -15.72 -9.79 14.77
C ARG A 56 -16.51 -9.66 13.47
N GLY A 57 -16.24 -10.56 12.52
CA GLY A 57 -16.91 -10.58 11.23
C GLY A 57 -16.35 -9.57 10.23
N ASP A 58 -15.24 -8.91 10.54
CA ASP A 58 -14.62 -7.92 9.64
C ASP A 58 -13.60 -8.59 8.70
N GLY A 59 -14.14 -9.26 7.68
CA GLY A 59 -13.36 -9.98 6.69
C GLY A 59 -12.68 -11.26 7.20
N TRP A 60 -11.88 -11.86 6.33
CA TRP A 60 -11.26 -13.16 6.56
C TRP A 60 -10.30 -13.19 7.74
N ALA A 61 -9.61 -12.10 8.07
CA ALA A 61 -8.73 -12.07 9.25
C ALA A 61 -9.50 -12.16 10.59
N ALA A 62 -10.83 -12.02 10.59
CA ALA A 62 -11.69 -12.26 11.75
C ALA A 62 -12.27 -13.69 11.80
N ALA A 63 -11.92 -14.55 10.83
CA ALA A 63 -12.34 -15.94 10.81
C ALA A 63 -11.39 -16.83 11.65
N GLU A 64 -11.94 -17.93 12.16
CA GLU A 64 -11.14 -18.99 12.82
C GLU A 64 -10.27 -18.48 14.00
N GLY A 65 -10.68 -17.36 14.60
CA GLY A 65 -9.87 -16.57 15.52
C GLY A 65 -10.03 -15.08 15.20
N SER A 66 -9.60 -14.20 16.10
CA SER A 66 -9.56 -12.75 15.81
C SER A 66 -8.12 -12.31 15.67
N THR A 67 -7.84 -11.43 14.72
CA THR A 67 -6.58 -10.69 14.66
C THR A 67 -6.55 -9.63 15.76
N THR A 68 -5.71 -9.85 16.76
CA THR A 68 -5.54 -8.97 17.92
C THR A 68 -4.17 -8.28 17.96
N GLY A 69 -3.24 -8.71 17.10
CA GLY A 69 -1.88 -8.20 17.05
C GLY A 69 -1.23 -8.19 18.43
N GLY A 70 -0.69 -7.04 18.78
CA GLY A 70 -0.08 -6.72 20.07
C GLY A 70 -1.04 -6.21 21.15
N ALA A 71 -2.37 -6.31 20.99
CA ALA A 71 -3.32 -5.68 21.91
C ALA A 71 -3.10 -6.03 23.40
N LYS A 72 -2.52 -7.20 23.68
CA LYS A 72 -2.18 -7.71 25.03
C LYS A 72 -0.76 -7.34 25.50
N ALA A 73 -0.03 -6.48 24.78
CA ALA A 73 1.31 -6.06 25.16
C ALA A 73 1.35 -5.49 26.59
N THR A 74 2.30 -5.98 27.38
CA THR A 74 2.65 -5.40 28.68
C THR A 74 3.23 -4.01 28.48
N ARG A 75 3.37 -3.22 29.55
CA ARG A 75 3.94 -1.87 29.43
C ARG A 75 5.36 -1.87 28.85
N ASP A 76 6.13 -2.90 29.17
CA ASP A 76 7.52 -3.03 28.74
C ASP A 76 7.64 -3.41 27.26
N HIS A 77 6.58 -3.93 26.64
CA HIS A 77 6.53 -4.27 25.21
C HIS A 77 5.72 -3.27 24.39
N ILE A 78 5.73 -2.00 24.80
CA ILE A 78 5.19 -0.88 24.03
C ILE A 78 6.35 0.04 23.67
N TYR A 79 6.76 -0.02 22.42
CA TYR A 79 7.87 0.73 21.89
C TYR A 79 7.36 1.96 21.12
N THR A 80 8.12 3.02 21.15
CA THR A 80 8.04 4.12 20.18
C THR A 80 9.39 4.17 19.49
N VAL A 81 9.38 4.16 18.18
CA VAL A 81 10.57 4.06 17.34
C VAL A 81 10.51 5.13 16.27
N SER A 82 11.66 5.72 15.99
CA SER A 82 11.86 6.82 15.05
C SER A 82 12.90 6.52 13.98
N ASP A 83 13.60 5.38 14.11
CA ASP A 83 14.51 4.88 13.10
C ASP A 83 14.43 3.35 12.93
N ARG A 84 15.17 2.84 11.95
CA ARG A 84 15.21 1.42 11.60
C ARG A 84 15.85 0.56 12.69
N ALA A 85 16.89 1.05 13.35
CA ALA A 85 17.60 0.30 14.38
C ALA A 85 16.70 0.08 15.61
N GLU A 86 15.98 1.12 16.03
CA GLU A 86 14.96 1.06 17.08
C GLU A 86 13.83 0.11 16.73
N LEU A 87 13.34 0.14 15.47
CA LEU A 87 12.30 -0.77 14.97
C LEU A 87 12.74 -2.24 15.09
N ILE A 88 13.95 -2.56 14.63
CA ILE A 88 14.50 -3.92 14.70
C ILE A 88 14.75 -4.34 16.16
N ALA A 89 15.29 -3.44 16.98
CA ALA A 89 15.52 -3.71 18.39
C ALA A 89 14.21 -4.02 19.14
N ALA A 90 13.13 -3.27 18.86
CA ALA A 90 11.80 -3.52 19.43
C ALA A 90 11.25 -4.91 19.08
N PHE A 91 11.46 -5.37 17.83
CA PHE A 91 11.07 -6.71 17.43
C PHE A 91 11.92 -7.79 18.09
N ALA A 92 13.24 -7.59 18.16
CA ALA A 92 14.16 -8.53 18.78
C ALA A 92 13.93 -8.70 20.29
N ASP A 93 13.66 -7.60 21.00
CA ASP A 93 13.46 -7.59 22.45
C ASP A 93 12.22 -8.40 22.87
N ALA A 94 11.08 -8.16 22.22
CA ALA A 94 9.83 -8.84 22.58
C ALA A 94 9.65 -10.22 21.94
N GLY A 95 10.38 -10.56 20.86
CA GLY A 95 10.25 -11.85 20.16
C GLY A 95 8.81 -12.13 19.73
N ASP A 96 8.23 -13.26 20.15
CA ASP A 96 6.82 -13.59 19.86
C ASP A 96 5.83 -13.12 20.95
N ALA A 97 6.29 -12.47 22.02
CA ALA A 97 5.39 -11.90 23.02
C ALA A 97 4.52 -10.80 22.38
N PRO A 98 3.26 -10.60 22.83
CA PRO A 98 2.44 -9.49 22.37
C PRO A 98 3.18 -8.15 22.50
N LYS A 99 3.29 -7.41 21.41
CA LYS A 99 4.04 -6.14 21.36
C LYS A 99 3.37 -5.08 20.50
N ILE A 100 3.52 -3.83 20.92
CA ILE A 100 3.05 -2.66 20.17
C ILE A 100 4.28 -1.85 19.80
N VAL A 101 4.45 -1.57 18.51
CA VAL A 101 5.51 -0.71 17.99
C VAL A 101 4.87 0.51 17.34
N ARG A 102 5.14 1.68 17.92
CA ARG A 102 4.63 2.97 17.43
C ARG A 102 5.70 3.64 16.57
N ILE A 103 5.39 3.92 15.31
CA ILE A 103 6.27 4.66 14.40
C ILE A 103 6.01 6.15 14.60
N ASP A 104 7.03 6.90 15.00
CA ASP A 104 6.97 8.34 15.24
C ASP A 104 7.84 9.06 14.19
N GLY A 105 7.19 9.84 13.30
CA GLY A 105 7.85 10.48 12.17
C GLY A 105 8.28 9.52 11.06
N THR A 106 9.42 9.82 10.42
CA THR A 106 9.91 9.09 9.24
C THR A 106 11.01 8.10 9.60
N ILE A 107 10.81 6.83 9.28
CA ILE A 107 11.83 5.79 9.30
C ILE A 107 12.36 5.55 7.89
N HIS A 108 13.65 5.79 7.68
CA HIS A 108 14.35 5.33 6.48
C HIS A 108 14.75 3.85 6.65
N GLY A 109 14.10 2.96 5.91
CA GLY A 109 14.35 1.52 5.91
C GLY A 109 15.61 1.12 5.16
N ASN A 110 15.98 1.88 4.13
CA ASN A 110 17.26 1.73 3.44
C ASN A 110 18.32 2.61 4.10
N ALA A 111 18.71 2.27 5.33
CA ALA A 111 19.61 3.07 6.14
C ALA A 111 20.66 2.23 6.87
N ASP A 112 21.79 2.85 7.18
CA ASP A 112 22.87 2.24 7.94
C ASP A 112 22.58 2.20 9.45
N ALA A 113 23.55 1.75 10.24
CA ALA A 113 23.40 1.64 11.69
C ALA A 113 23.28 3.00 12.41
N ALA A 114 23.66 4.10 11.77
CA ALA A 114 23.48 5.46 12.27
C ALA A 114 22.14 6.08 11.84
N GLY A 115 21.39 5.41 10.96
CA GLY A 115 20.13 5.90 10.40
C GLY A 115 20.32 6.74 9.13
N ASP A 116 21.53 6.81 8.59
CA ASP A 116 21.82 7.54 7.36
C ASP A 116 21.38 6.70 6.14
N PRO A 117 20.67 7.28 5.14
CA PRO A 117 20.29 6.55 3.94
C PRO A 117 21.48 5.97 3.17
N ILE A 118 21.34 4.75 2.64
CA ILE A 118 22.39 4.06 1.89
C ILE A 118 22.16 4.17 0.38
N ASP A 119 23.11 4.78 -0.33
CA ASP A 119 23.06 4.85 -1.80
C ASP A 119 23.38 3.50 -2.46
N CYS A 120 22.86 3.30 -3.69
CA CYS A 120 23.08 2.05 -4.45
C CYS A 120 24.55 1.70 -4.65
N GLU A 121 25.42 2.69 -4.79
CA GLU A 121 26.87 2.57 -4.91
C GLU A 121 27.48 1.76 -3.75
N ALA A 122 26.96 1.93 -2.53
CA ALA A 122 27.50 1.28 -1.34
C ALA A 122 27.24 -0.23 -1.30
N TYR A 123 26.22 -0.70 -2.02
CA TYR A 123 25.91 -2.12 -2.14
C TYR A 123 26.67 -2.83 -3.26
N ARG A 124 27.34 -2.10 -4.15
CA ARG A 124 28.05 -2.70 -5.28
C ARG A 124 29.24 -3.53 -4.79
N THR A 125 29.25 -4.80 -5.13
CA THR A 125 30.35 -5.73 -4.83
C THR A 125 30.81 -6.46 -6.09
N ASP A 126 31.95 -7.15 -5.99
CA ASP A 126 32.47 -8.06 -7.01
C ASP A 126 32.64 -7.42 -8.40
N GLY A 127 32.87 -6.11 -8.42
CA GLY A 127 33.11 -5.32 -9.62
C GLY A 127 31.85 -4.96 -10.43
N TYR A 128 30.65 -5.20 -9.88
CA TYR A 128 29.39 -4.80 -10.49
C TYR A 128 29.33 -3.29 -10.72
N THR A 129 28.91 -2.92 -11.92
CA THR A 129 28.46 -1.57 -12.28
C THR A 129 27.35 -1.73 -13.30
N LEU A 130 26.33 -0.86 -13.27
CA LEU A 130 25.24 -0.91 -14.24
C LEU A 130 25.76 -0.85 -15.68
N ASP A 131 26.72 0.02 -15.99
CA ASP A 131 27.30 0.13 -17.35
C ASP A 131 27.91 -1.18 -17.87
N LYS A 132 28.67 -1.90 -17.03
CA LYS A 132 29.23 -3.21 -17.41
C LYS A 132 28.12 -4.25 -17.60
N TYR A 133 27.13 -4.25 -16.71
CA TYR A 133 25.98 -5.15 -16.83
C TYR A 133 25.22 -4.91 -18.13
N LEU A 134 24.99 -3.64 -18.46
CA LEU A 134 24.33 -3.22 -19.68
C LEU A 134 25.11 -3.59 -20.94
N ALA A 135 26.43 -3.43 -20.92
CA ALA A 135 27.28 -3.82 -22.04
C ALA A 135 27.35 -5.35 -22.24
N ALA A 136 27.31 -6.13 -21.15
CA ALA A 136 27.43 -7.58 -21.20
C ALA A 136 26.14 -8.27 -21.67
N TYR A 137 24.98 -7.73 -21.27
CA TYR A 137 23.68 -8.37 -21.48
C TYR A 137 22.79 -7.60 -22.46
N ASP A 138 23.39 -6.76 -23.32
CA ASP A 138 22.68 -6.10 -24.41
C ASP A 138 22.05 -7.16 -25.33
N PRO A 139 20.72 -7.11 -25.57
CA PRO A 139 20.05 -8.08 -26.45
C PRO A 139 20.66 -8.20 -27.86
N ALA A 140 21.34 -7.16 -28.35
CA ALA A 140 22.02 -7.19 -29.64
C ALA A 140 23.25 -8.13 -29.67
N THR A 141 23.87 -8.38 -28.51
CA THR A 141 25.08 -9.21 -28.40
C THR A 141 24.83 -10.49 -27.60
N TRP A 142 24.06 -10.42 -26.51
CA TRP A 142 23.68 -11.55 -25.67
C TRP A 142 22.55 -12.40 -26.27
N GLY A 143 21.64 -11.76 -27.02
CA GLY A 143 20.43 -12.38 -27.54
C GLY A 143 19.25 -12.31 -26.57
N THR A 144 18.13 -12.94 -26.95
CA THR A 144 16.84 -12.79 -26.25
C THR A 144 16.27 -14.07 -25.66
N THR A 145 17.00 -15.19 -25.76
CA THR A 145 16.47 -16.52 -25.41
C THR A 145 16.98 -17.04 -24.07
N GLU A 146 17.99 -16.40 -23.50
CA GLU A 146 18.62 -16.84 -22.26
C GLU A 146 18.69 -15.67 -21.27
N VAL A 147 18.30 -15.94 -20.03
CA VAL A 147 18.49 -15.00 -18.93
C VAL A 147 19.99 -14.75 -18.70
N PRO A 148 20.38 -13.52 -18.32
CA PRO A 148 21.76 -13.18 -17.98
C PRO A 148 22.39 -14.20 -17.03
N SER A 149 23.65 -14.54 -17.28
CA SER A 149 24.42 -15.46 -16.45
C SER A 149 25.91 -15.12 -16.45
N GLY A 150 26.67 -15.78 -15.59
CA GLY A 150 28.12 -15.57 -15.45
C GLY A 150 28.49 -14.43 -14.49
N PRO A 151 29.76 -13.99 -14.49
CA PRO A 151 30.32 -13.21 -13.39
C PRO A 151 29.62 -11.87 -13.09
N LEU A 152 29.07 -11.18 -14.10
CA LEU A 152 28.38 -9.90 -13.88
C LEU A 152 26.97 -10.06 -13.31
N GLU A 153 26.24 -11.10 -13.70
CA GLU A 153 24.97 -11.47 -13.05
C GLU A 153 25.20 -11.97 -11.63
N GLU A 154 26.25 -12.77 -11.39
CA GLU A 154 26.66 -13.17 -10.04
C GLU A 154 26.98 -11.95 -9.17
N ALA A 155 27.71 -10.97 -9.71
CA ALA A 155 28.01 -9.72 -9.00
C ALA A 155 26.75 -8.85 -8.77
N ARG A 156 25.79 -8.84 -9.70
CA ARG A 156 24.48 -8.18 -9.51
C ARG A 156 23.73 -8.83 -8.34
N LEU A 157 23.63 -10.16 -8.35
CA LEU A 157 22.97 -10.94 -7.29
C LEU A 157 23.63 -10.73 -5.93
N ALA A 158 24.96 -10.70 -5.87
CA ALA A 158 25.70 -10.42 -4.64
C ALA A 158 25.42 -8.98 -4.13
N SER A 159 25.35 -8.00 -5.03
CA SER A 159 25.02 -6.61 -4.68
C SER A 159 23.56 -6.47 -4.20
N ALA A 160 22.62 -7.12 -4.90
CA ALA A 160 21.22 -7.18 -4.50
C ALA A 160 21.04 -7.84 -3.12
N ALA A 161 21.80 -8.89 -2.81
CA ALA A 161 21.75 -9.53 -1.50
C ALA A 161 22.18 -8.60 -0.35
N LEU A 162 23.14 -7.70 -0.59
CA LEU A 162 23.54 -6.68 0.38
C LEU A 162 22.43 -5.66 0.63
N GLN A 163 21.79 -5.15 -0.43
CA GLN A 163 20.64 -4.26 -0.29
C GLN A 163 19.48 -4.96 0.40
N LYS A 164 19.16 -6.20 0.00
CA LYS A 164 18.10 -7.01 0.61
C LYS A 164 18.24 -7.10 2.13
N ALA A 165 19.45 -7.36 2.62
CA ALA A 165 19.73 -7.42 4.06
C ALA A 165 19.50 -6.08 4.79
N ALA A 166 19.61 -4.96 4.07
CA ALA A 166 19.33 -3.64 4.60
C ALA A 166 17.85 -3.25 4.50
N VAL A 167 17.14 -3.60 3.43
CA VAL A 167 15.76 -3.13 3.24
C VAL A 167 14.71 -4.05 3.87
N GLU A 168 14.95 -5.37 3.94
CA GLU A 168 13.99 -6.30 4.53
C GLU A 168 13.96 -6.20 6.06
N VAL A 169 12.76 -6.05 6.62
CA VAL A 169 12.52 -6.01 8.06
C VAL A 169 11.48 -7.08 8.42
N GLY A 170 11.94 -8.14 9.08
CA GLY A 170 11.08 -9.24 9.55
C GLY A 170 10.18 -8.83 10.70
N VAL A 171 8.87 -9.08 10.57
CA VAL A 171 7.87 -8.78 11.61
C VAL A 171 7.50 -10.08 12.36
N PRO A 172 7.71 -10.16 13.69
CA PRO A 172 7.38 -11.36 14.46
C PRO A 172 5.89 -11.47 14.77
N SER A 173 5.46 -12.63 15.28
CA SER A 173 4.05 -12.87 15.64
C SER A 173 3.57 -11.94 16.75
N ASN A 174 2.25 -11.79 16.88
CA ASN A 174 1.59 -11.03 17.96
C ASN A 174 2.04 -9.56 18.02
N THR A 175 2.09 -8.91 16.86
CA THR A 175 2.65 -7.57 16.71
C THR A 175 1.59 -6.60 16.19
N THR A 176 1.47 -5.44 16.82
CA THR A 176 0.79 -4.27 16.24
C THR A 176 1.84 -3.22 15.91
N ILE A 177 1.99 -2.89 14.63
CA ILE A 177 2.76 -1.74 14.17
C ILE A 177 1.75 -0.63 13.84
N VAL A 178 1.94 0.55 14.41
CA VAL A 178 1.01 1.66 14.20
C VAL A 178 1.73 2.99 14.10
N GLY A 179 1.35 3.82 13.13
CA GLY A 179 1.86 5.19 13.03
C GLY A 179 1.27 6.11 14.09
N VAL A 180 2.11 6.96 14.69
CA VAL A 180 1.72 8.06 15.57
C VAL A 180 1.30 9.25 14.72
N GLY A 181 0.25 9.97 15.13
CA GLY A 181 -0.17 11.18 14.45
C GLY A 181 -0.67 10.93 13.02
N ASP A 182 -0.36 11.85 12.12
CA ASP A 182 -0.76 11.84 10.71
C ASP A 182 0.41 11.89 9.72
N ASP A 183 1.65 11.78 10.22
CA ASP A 183 2.90 11.91 9.46
C ASP A 183 3.84 10.71 9.58
N ALA A 184 3.45 9.64 10.27
CA ALA A 184 4.24 8.42 10.36
C ALA A 184 4.50 7.79 8.98
N THR A 185 5.77 7.69 8.62
CA THR A 185 6.22 7.30 7.27
C THR A 185 7.35 6.28 7.35
N VAL A 186 7.35 5.30 6.46
CA VAL A 186 8.42 4.32 6.26
C VAL A 186 8.85 4.38 4.81
N ILE A 187 10.10 4.78 4.57
CA ILE A 187 10.65 4.97 3.21
C ILE A 187 11.71 3.90 2.95
N GLY A 188 11.59 3.13 1.87
CA GLY A 188 12.64 2.19 1.45
C GLY A 188 12.74 0.90 2.26
N ALA A 189 11.81 0.63 3.18
CA ALA A 189 11.75 -0.65 3.89
C ALA A 189 10.83 -1.65 3.17
N SER A 190 11.18 -2.92 3.21
CA SER A 190 10.26 -4.01 2.87
C SER A 190 9.86 -4.74 4.15
N LEU A 191 8.63 -4.51 4.64
CA LEU A 191 8.14 -5.21 5.83
C LEU A 191 7.75 -6.66 5.47
N GLN A 192 8.33 -7.61 6.19
CA GLN A 192 8.21 -9.03 5.89
C GLN A 192 7.40 -9.74 7.00
N VAL A 193 6.09 -9.92 6.78
CA VAL A 193 5.21 -10.75 7.62
C VAL A 193 5.29 -12.19 7.14
N ARG A 194 6.35 -12.89 7.54
CA ARG A 194 6.76 -14.17 6.96
C ARG A 194 6.68 -15.32 7.95
N ASN A 195 5.85 -16.33 7.66
CA ASN A 195 5.65 -17.54 8.47
C ASN A 195 5.28 -17.23 9.94
N VAL A 196 4.47 -16.20 10.15
CA VAL A 196 4.02 -15.74 11.47
C VAL A 196 2.50 -15.67 11.51
N SER A 197 1.95 -15.33 12.68
CA SER A 197 0.52 -15.11 12.81
C SER A 197 0.19 -13.92 13.70
N ASN A 198 -1.02 -13.39 13.55
CA ASN A 198 -1.59 -12.37 14.42
C ASN A 198 -0.79 -11.05 14.36
N VAL A 199 -0.84 -10.38 13.20
CA VAL A 199 -0.13 -9.12 12.94
C VAL A 199 -1.11 -8.03 12.51
N ILE A 200 -0.94 -6.82 13.03
CA ILE A 200 -1.69 -5.62 12.68
C ILE A 200 -0.70 -4.55 12.19
N VAL A 201 -0.98 -3.92 11.03
CA VAL A 201 -0.20 -2.81 10.47
C VAL A 201 -1.13 -1.67 10.12
N ARG A 202 -0.97 -0.51 10.77
CA ARG A 202 -1.94 0.60 10.66
C ARG A 202 -1.35 2.00 10.66
N ASN A 203 -2.03 2.94 10.01
CA ASN A 203 -1.73 4.37 10.07
C ASN A 203 -0.33 4.78 9.58
N ILE A 204 0.24 4.08 8.61
CA ILE A 204 1.61 4.35 8.13
C ILE A 204 1.56 4.65 6.63
N SER A 205 2.32 5.66 6.21
CA SER A 205 2.65 5.87 4.80
C SER A 205 3.91 5.06 4.45
N PHE A 206 3.80 4.12 3.53
CA PHE A 206 4.91 3.35 2.97
C PHE A 206 5.27 3.89 1.59
N GLU A 207 6.55 4.19 1.39
CA GLU A 207 7.03 4.84 0.18
C GLU A 207 8.34 4.23 -0.33
N ASP A 208 8.51 4.21 -1.66
CA ASP A 208 9.80 4.04 -2.36
C ASP A 208 10.62 2.83 -1.88
N THR A 209 10.01 1.63 -1.83
CA THR A 209 10.78 0.40 -1.61
C THR A 209 11.42 -0.03 -2.93
N TYR A 210 12.53 0.62 -3.28
CA TYR A 210 13.18 0.46 -4.57
C TYR A 210 14.34 -0.54 -4.56
N ASP A 211 14.56 -1.17 -5.71
CA ASP A 211 15.68 -2.06 -6.00
C ASP A 211 16.76 -1.32 -6.80
N CYS A 212 17.98 -1.31 -6.28
CA CYS A 212 19.15 -0.76 -6.95
C CYS A 212 19.64 -1.65 -8.11
N PHE A 213 19.26 -2.92 -8.09
CA PHE A 213 19.81 -3.96 -8.96
C PHE A 213 18.73 -4.80 -9.67
N PRO A 214 17.73 -4.21 -10.35
CA PRO A 214 16.75 -4.95 -11.13
C PRO A 214 17.43 -5.97 -12.06
N GLN A 215 16.85 -7.16 -12.16
CA GLN A 215 17.31 -8.20 -13.07
C GLN A 215 16.76 -7.94 -14.48
N TRP A 216 17.62 -8.02 -15.50
CA TRP A 216 17.15 -8.09 -16.88
C TRP A 216 16.70 -9.51 -17.20
N ASP A 217 15.47 -9.70 -17.67
CA ASP A 217 14.99 -10.95 -18.24
C ASP A 217 14.56 -10.71 -19.69
N PRO A 218 15.34 -11.11 -20.70
CA PRO A 218 14.96 -10.93 -22.09
C PRO A 218 13.85 -11.90 -22.55
N THR A 219 13.54 -12.92 -21.74
CA THR A 219 12.49 -13.91 -22.01
C THR A 219 11.15 -13.54 -21.37
N ASP A 220 11.15 -12.54 -20.49
CA ASP A 220 9.94 -12.00 -19.90
C ASP A 220 9.25 -11.03 -20.88
N THR A 221 7.97 -11.29 -21.15
CA THR A 221 7.21 -10.64 -22.23
C THR A 221 7.84 -10.84 -23.63
N GLU A 222 7.24 -10.23 -24.66
CA GLU A 222 7.79 -10.31 -26.03
C GLU A 222 9.09 -9.52 -26.20
N LYS A 223 9.35 -8.52 -25.35
CA LYS A 223 10.42 -7.54 -25.55
C LYS A 223 11.46 -7.51 -24.42
N GLY A 224 11.42 -8.51 -23.53
CA GLY A 224 12.16 -8.50 -22.28
C GLY A 224 11.57 -7.53 -21.25
N ALA A 225 11.95 -7.70 -19.98
CA ALA A 225 11.57 -6.83 -18.88
C ALA A 225 12.68 -6.71 -17.82
N TRP A 226 12.64 -5.62 -17.07
CA TRP A 226 13.41 -5.48 -15.83
C TRP A 226 12.52 -5.86 -14.66
N ASN A 227 13.02 -6.68 -13.75
CA ASN A 227 12.28 -7.18 -12.59
C ASN A 227 13.02 -6.85 -11.29
N SER A 228 12.31 -6.23 -10.36
CA SER A 228 12.77 -5.91 -8.99
C SER A 228 12.20 -6.92 -7.98
N GLU A 229 12.73 -6.88 -6.75
CA GLU A 229 12.42 -7.90 -5.74
C GLU A 229 11.64 -7.39 -4.51
N TYR A 230 11.47 -6.08 -4.35
CA TYR A 230 11.01 -5.52 -3.07
C TYR A 230 9.63 -4.88 -3.17
N ASP A 231 8.78 -5.26 -2.22
CA ASP A 231 7.49 -4.64 -1.97
C ASP A 231 7.53 -3.86 -0.65
N ASN A 232 6.65 -2.88 -0.46
CA ASN A 232 6.56 -2.18 0.85
C ASN A 232 6.18 -3.14 1.98
N LEU A 233 5.24 -4.06 1.72
CA LEU A 233 4.76 -5.05 2.68
C LEU A 233 4.51 -6.39 1.99
N VAL A 234 5.01 -7.47 2.56
CA VAL A 234 4.77 -8.83 2.05
C VAL A 234 4.24 -9.72 3.16
N VAL A 235 3.10 -10.37 2.89
CA VAL A 235 2.54 -11.42 3.73
C VAL A 235 2.84 -12.77 3.08
N THR A 236 3.83 -13.48 3.60
CA THR A 236 4.25 -14.79 3.07
C THR A 236 3.95 -15.88 4.08
N GLY A 237 3.12 -16.87 3.73
CA GLY A 237 2.91 -18.05 4.57
C GLY A 237 2.38 -17.76 5.98
N SER A 238 1.79 -16.58 6.18
CA SER A 238 1.34 -16.06 7.47
C SER A 238 -0.18 -16.04 7.56
N SER A 239 -0.72 -16.01 8.79
CA SER A 239 -2.17 -15.94 9.00
C SER A 239 -2.63 -14.85 9.96
N HIS A 240 -3.92 -14.49 9.89
CA HIS A 240 -4.54 -13.51 10.80
C HIS A 240 -3.84 -12.16 10.73
N VAL A 241 -3.80 -11.57 9.53
CA VAL A 241 -3.14 -10.28 9.28
C VAL A 241 -4.16 -9.20 8.96
N TRP A 242 -4.08 -8.06 9.64
CA TRP A 242 -4.93 -6.90 9.39
C TRP A 242 -4.09 -5.68 8.99
N VAL A 243 -4.30 -5.20 7.76
CA VAL A 243 -3.61 -4.03 7.19
C VAL A 243 -4.65 -2.94 6.99
N ASP A 244 -4.60 -1.88 7.81
CA ASP A 244 -5.67 -0.88 7.87
C ASP A 244 -5.21 0.58 7.96
N HIS A 245 -5.86 1.45 7.19
CA HIS A 245 -5.53 2.88 7.16
C HIS A 245 -4.06 3.19 6.87
N ASN A 246 -3.43 2.46 5.94
CA ASN A 246 -2.10 2.77 5.46
C ASN A 246 -2.17 3.47 4.09
N THR A 247 -1.09 4.13 3.70
CA THR A 247 -0.89 4.64 2.35
C THR A 247 0.32 3.93 1.74
N PHE A 248 0.25 3.49 0.49
CA PHE A 248 1.36 2.85 -0.24
C PHE A 248 1.57 3.57 -1.57
N SER A 249 2.82 3.91 -1.92
CA SER A 249 3.17 4.51 -3.21
C SER A 249 4.67 4.47 -3.53
N ASP A 250 5.04 4.85 -4.75
CA ASP A 250 6.45 5.06 -5.16
C ASP A 250 7.12 6.29 -4.53
N GLY A 251 6.36 7.11 -3.77
CA GLY A 251 6.86 8.36 -3.21
C GLY A 251 7.37 9.31 -4.30
N ASP A 252 8.60 9.78 -4.12
CA ASP A 252 9.26 10.72 -5.03
C ASP A 252 9.99 10.03 -6.21
N ARG A 253 10.23 8.71 -6.14
CA ARG A 253 10.89 7.95 -7.20
C ARG A 253 9.85 7.30 -8.10
N ARG A 254 9.21 8.06 -8.96
CA ARG A 254 8.17 7.48 -9.85
C ARG A 254 8.79 6.69 -10.98
N ASP A 255 8.10 5.63 -11.39
CA ASP A 255 8.43 4.87 -12.60
C ASP A 255 8.49 5.76 -13.86
N SER A 256 7.65 6.79 -13.95
CA SER A 256 7.65 7.73 -15.08
C SER A 256 8.96 8.48 -15.27
N ASP A 257 9.75 8.60 -14.20
CA ASP A 257 11.00 9.36 -14.16
C ASP A 257 12.23 8.45 -14.32
N GLN A 258 12.04 7.12 -14.36
CA GLN A 258 13.14 6.16 -14.48
C GLN A 258 13.64 6.02 -15.93
N PRO A 259 14.94 5.74 -16.12
CA PRO A 259 15.52 5.57 -17.45
C PRO A 259 14.97 4.31 -18.14
N ARG A 260 15.20 4.24 -19.45
CA ARG A 260 14.95 3.02 -20.24
C ARG A 260 16.26 2.42 -20.69
N TYR A 261 16.44 1.12 -20.45
CA TYR A 261 17.54 0.33 -21.00
C TYR A 261 16.97 -0.77 -21.88
N TYR A 262 17.61 -0.98 -23.03
CA TYR A 262 17.13 -1.90 -24.07
C TYR A 262 15.69 -1.61 -24.55
N GLY A 263 15.26 -0.35 -24.43
CA GLY A 263 13.89 0.08 -24.74
C GLY A 263 12.86 -0.18 -23.64
N GLN A 264 13.22 -0.92 -22.59
CA GLN A 264 12.36 -1.23 -21.45
C GLN A 264 12.59 -0.26 -20.31
N LEU A 265 11.53 0.00 -19.55
CA LEU A 265 11.61 0.75 -18.30
C LEU A 265 12.58 0.02 -17.36
N PHE A 266 13.55 0.74 -16.80
CA PHE A 266 14.35 0.21 -15.70
C PHE A 266 13.48 0.19 -14.44
N GLN A 267 12.64 -0.83 -14.36
CA GLN A 267 11.65 -1.02 -13.31
C GLN A 267 12.39 -1.28 -12.01
N GLN A 268 12.32 -0.32 -11.08
CA GLN A 268 12.99 -0.38 -9.78
C GLN A 268 12.03 -0.79 -8.65
N HIS A 269 10.73 -0.87 -8.93
CA HIS A 269 9.74 -1.30 -7.96
C HIS A 269 9.14 -2.66 -8.37
N ASP A 270 8.84 -3.50 -7.38
CA ASP A 270 8.02 -4.69 -7.63
C ASP A 270 6.56 -4.44 -7.27
N GLY A 271 6.09 -4.95 -6.14
CA GLY A 271 4.76 -4.76 -5.59
C GLY A 271 4.67 -3.57 -4.63
N LEU A 272 3.44 -3.11 -4.34
CA LEU A 272 3.21 -2.33 -3.11
C LEU A 272 2.95 -3.29 -1.94
N PHE A 273 2.02 -4.22 -2.13
CA PHE A 273 1.59 -5.13 -1.08
C PHE A 273 1.18 -6.51 -1.62
N ASP A 274 2.04 -7.51 -1.40
CA ASP A 274 1.81 -8.88 -1.84
C ASP A 274 1.39 -9.84 -0.72
N ILE A 275 0.54 -10.82 -1.07
CA ILE A 275 0.00 -11.86 -0.18
C ILE A 275 0.21 -13.22 -0.85
N VAL A 276 1.21 -13.98 -0.43
CA VAL A 276 1.74 -15.09 -1.24
C VAL A 276 2.09 -16.33 -0.42
N ARG A 277 2.31 -17.44 -1.14
CA ARG A 277 2.92 -18.70 -0.64
C ARG A 277 2.27 -19.20 0.65
N GLY A 278 0.95 -19.40 0.59
CA GLY A 278 0.17 -19.98 1.66
C GLY A 278 -0.20 -19.03 2.78
N ALA A 279 -0.08 -17.71 2.56
CA ALA A 279 -0.74 -16.72 3.41
C ALA A 279 -2.25 -16.97 3.44
N ASP A 280 -2.90 -16.67 4.56
CA ASP A 280 -4.33 -16.93 4.74
C ASP A 280 -4.96 -16.01 5.78
N LEU A 281 -6.29 -15.83 5.75
CA LEU A 281 -7.00 -15.03 6.75
C LEU A 281 -6.44 -13.60 6.87
N VAL A 282 -6.49 -12.86 5.76
CA VAL A 282 -6.00 -11.47 5.66
C VAL A 282 -7.17 -10.51 5.42
N THR A 283 -7.21 -9.39 6.14
CA THR A 283 -8.12 -8.27 5.87
C THR A 283 -7.31 -7.02 5.56
N VAL A 284 -7.62 -6.40 4.43
CA VAL A 284 -7.01 -5.16 3.94
C VAL A 284 -8.11 -4.12 3.83
N SER A 285 -8.08 -3.12 4.70
CA SER A 285 -9.17 -2.16 4.79
C SER A 285 -8.76 -0.71 4.92
N TRP A 286 -9.51 0.19 4.30
CA TRP A 286 -9.26 1.64 4.42
C TRP A 286 -7.85 2.09 4.02
N ASN A 287 -7.14 1.33 3.17
CA ASN A 287 -5.82 1.74 2.70
C ASN A 287 -5.93 2.60 1.43
N ILE A 288 -4.92 3.43 1.17
CA ILE A 288 -4.69 4.02 -0.15
C ILE A 288 -3.50 3.29 -0.78
N LEU A 289 -3.68 2.75 -1.98
CA LEU A 289 -2.59 2.22 -2.81
C LEU A 289 -2.60 3.06 -4.10
N LYS A 290 -1.51 3.76 -4.38
CA LYS A 290 -1.51 4.75 -5.46
C LYS A 290 -0.20 4.89 -6.22
N ASN A 291 -0.30 5.40 -7.45
CA ASN A 291 0.82 5.85 -8.28
C ASN A 291 1.94 4.81 -8.37
N HIS A 292 1.60 3.63 -8.90
CA HIS A 292 2.50 2.48 -8.94
C HIS A 292 2.09 1.51 -10.07
N ASP A 293 3.04 0.71 -10.54
CA ASP A 293 2.81 -0.27 -11.60
C ASP A 293 2.03 -1.51 -11.11
N LYS A 294 2.68 -2.42 -10.38
CA LYS A 294 2.15 -3.73 -9.99
C LYS A 294 1.68 -3.72 -8.54
N THR A 295 0.39 -3.59 -8.26
CA THR A 295 -0.04 -3.24 -6.89
C THR A 295 0.00 -4.38 -5.87
N MET A 296 -0.79 -5.44 -6.11
CA MET A 296 -1.09 -6.49 -5.13
C MET A 296 -1.28 -7.84 -5.81
N LEU A 297 -0.32 -8.72 -5.63
CA LEU A 297 -0.40 -10.12 -6.04
C LEU A 297 -0.91 -10.98 -4.88
N ILE A 298 -1.97 -11.74 -5.15
CA ILE A 298 -2.50 -12.75 -4.23
C ILE A 298 -2.24 -14.14 -4.83
N GLY A 299 -1.20 -14.81 -4.33
CA GLY A 299 -0.67 -16.06 -4.90
C GLY A 299 0.26 -15.81 -6.10
N ASN A 300 1.53 -16.20 -5.97
CA ASN A 300 2.59 -15.70 -6.85
C ASN A 300 2.91 -16.59 -8.06
N SER A 301 2.51 -17.87 -8.08
CA SER A 301 2.90 -18.81 -9.14
C SER A 301 1.82 -19.84 -9.47
N ASP A 302 1.79 -20.26 -10.74
CA ASP A 302 0.96 -21.37 -11.23
C ASP A 302 1.64 -22.74 -11.03
N SER A 303 2.91 -22.77 -10.59
CA SER A 303 3.70 -24.00 -10.48
C SER A 303 3.04 -25.03 -9.56
N ALA A 304 3.20 -26.31 -9.87
CA ALA A 304 2.63 -27.39 -9.06
C ALA A 304 3.05 -27.32 -7.57
N ALA A 305 4.29 -26.91 -7.31
CA ALA A 305 4.80 -26.71 -5.96
C ALA A 305 4.08 -25.57 -5.21
N THR A 306 3.84 -24.44 -5.87
CA THR A 306 3.12 -23.31 -5.25
C THR A 306 1.64 -23.62 -5.09
N ALA A 307 1.03 -24.25 -6.10
CA ALA A 307 -0.37 -24.67 -6.05
C ALA A 307 -0.66 -25.66 -4.90
N ALA A 308 0.31 -26.51 -4.53
CA ALA A 308 0.19 -27.40 -3.37
C ALA A 308 0.16 -26.65 -2.03
N VAL A 309 0.74 -25.45 -1.98
CA VAL A 309 0.81 -24.60 -0.77
C VAL A 309 -0.39 -23.65 -0.67
N ASP A 310 -0.84 -23.12 -1.82
CA ASP A 310 -1.85 -22.05 -1.90
C ASP A 310 -3.30 -22.55 -1.97
N ARG A 311 -3.57 -23.74 -2.50
CA ARG A 311 -4.95 -24.26 -2.58
C ARG A 311 -5.57 -24.38 -1.19
N GLY A 312 -6.77 -23.82 -1.05
CA GLY A 312 -7.50 -23.78 0.22
C GLY A 312 -7.09 -22.65 1.17
N LYS A 313 -6.10 -21.82 0.78
CA LYS A 313 -5.64 -20.64 1.53
C LYS A 313 -5.88 -19.37 0.71
N LEU A 314 -5.06 -18.32 0.93
CA LEU A 314 -5.17 -17.02 0.28
C LEU A 314 -6.58 -16.43 0.41
N ARG A 315 -7.21 -16.64 1.57
CA ARG A 315 -8.51 -16.03 1.90
C ARG A 315 -8.27 -14.61 2.34
N VAL A 316 -8.64 -13.67 1.48
CA VAL A 316 -8.34 -12.24 1.64
C VAL A 316 -9.62 -11.42 1.49
N THR A 317 -9.85 -10.47 2.41
CA THR A 317 -10.92 -9.48 2.27
C THR A 317 -10.30 -8.13 1.99
N LEU A 318 -10.77 -7.45 0.94
CA LEU A 318 -10.40 -6.09 0.55
C LEU A 318 -11.65 -5.21 0.69
N HIS A 319 -11.66 -4.24 1.60
CA HIS A 319 -12.78 -3.31 1.66
C HIS A 319 -12.42 -1.88 1.99
N HIS A 320 -13.16 -0.94 1.41
CA HIS A 320 -12.97 0.50 1.64
C HIS A 320 -11.56 1.00 1.30
N ASN A 321 -10.81 0.28 0.46
CA ASN A 321 -9.52 0.75 -0.02
C ASN A 321 -9.72 1.70 -1.22
N LEU A 322 -8.82 2.66 -1.35
CA LEU A 322 -8.65 3.47 -2.54
C LEU A 322 -7.49 2.91 -3.36
N PHE A 323 -7.79 2.45 -4.57
CA PHE A 323 -6.82 2.00 -5.57
C PHE A 323 -6.73 3.08 -6.64
N GLN A 324 -5.67 3.90 -6.65
CA GLN A 324 -5.62 5.12 -7.46
C GLN A 324 -4.41 5.14 -8.41
N ASP A 325 -4.66 5.34 -9.70
CA ASP A 325 -3.61 5.54 -10.71
C ASP A 325 -2.58 4.39 -10.70
N LEU A 326 -3.11 3.17 -10.67
CA LEU A 326 -2.38 1.92 -10.67
C LEU A 326 -2.46 1.28 -12.06
N ASN A 327 -1.33 0.78 -12.57
CA ASN A 327 -1.34 0.10 -13.86
C ASN A 327 -2.04 -1.26 -13.77
N GLU A 328 -1.62 -2.13 -12.84
CA GLU A 328 -2.20 -3.46 -12.74
C GLU A 328 -2.21 -4.06 -11.32
N ARG A 329 -2.89 -5.22 -11.20
CA ARG A 329 -2.94 -6.08 -10.01
C ARG A 329 -3.61 -5.41 -8.81
N ALA A 330 -4.84 -4.95 -8.95
CA ALA A 330 -5.63 -4.41 -7.85
C ALA A 330 -6.88 -5.26 -7.52
N PRO A 331 -6.75 -6.53 -7.07
CA PRO A 331 -5.57 -7.41 -7.04
C PRO A 331 -5.46 -8.29 -8.30
N ARG A 332 -4.34 -9.01 -8.46
CA ARG A 332 -4.26 -10.23 -9.30
C ARG A 332 -4.24 -11.48 -8.43
N VAL A 333 -5.17 -12.41 -8.67
CA VAL A 333 -5.43 -13.52 -7.74
C VAL A 333 -5.17 -14.88 -8.38
N ARG A 334 -4.62 -15.81 -7.61
CA ARG A 334 -4.59 -17.25 -7.86
C ARG A 334 -5.10 -18.00 -6.63
N PHE A 335 -5.85 -19.09 -6.84
CA PHE A 335 -6.40 -20.04 -5.85
C PHE A 335 -7.37 -19.47 -4.80
N GLY A 336 -7.08 -18.29 -4.26
CA GLY A 336 -7.70 -17.71 -3.09
C GLY A 336 -9.17 -17.36 -3.26
N ALA A 337 -9.90 -17.46 -2.15
CA ALA A 337 -11.24 -16.94 -1.98
C ALA A 337 -11.15 -15.46 -1.54
N VAL A 338 -11.17 -14.56 -2.52
CA VAL A 338 -10.99 -13.12 -2.28
C VAL A 338 -12.32 -12.40 -2.29
N ASP A 339 -12.70 -11.78 -1.17
CA ASP A 339 -13.86 -10.90 -1.05
C ASP A 339 -13.42 -9.44 -1.24
N SER A 340 -13.85 -8.78 -2.31
CA SER A 340 -13.53 -7.38 -2.60
C SER A 340 -14.81 -6.56 -2.65
N TYR A 341 -15.05 -5.72 -1.64
CA TYR A 341 -16.26 -4.92 -1.57
C TYR A 341 -16.06 -3.48 -1.10
N ASN A 342 -16.89 -2.56 -1.59
CA ASN A 342 -16.83 -1.12 -1.25
C ASN A 342 -15.44 -0.49 -1.44
N ASN A 343 -14.62 -0.98 -2.36
CA ASN A 343 -13.38 -0.31 -2.74
C ASN A 343 -13.68 0.77 -3.80
N HIS A 344 -12.84 1.80 -3.83
CA HIS A 344 -12.86 2.84 -4.87
C HIS A 344 -11.63 2.68 -5.76
N PHE A 345 -11.86 2.44 -7.05
CA PHE A 345 -10.82 2.34 -8.07
C PHE A 345 -10.82 3.62 -8.90
N VAL A 346 -9.68 4.28 -9.03
CA VAL A 346 -9.54 5.55 -9.75
C VAL A 346 -8.45 5.40 -10.79
N ALA A 347 -8.76 5.74 -12.05
CA ALA A 347 -7.78 5.88 -13.11
C ALA A 347 -7.98 7.26 -13.76
N THR A 348 -7.06 8.18 -13.49
CA THR A 348 -7.17 9.57 -13.92
C THR A 348 -6.72 9.78 -15.37
N ALA A 349 -6.92 10.98 -15.90
CA ALA A 349 -6.47 11.32 -17.25
C ALA A 349 -4.93 11.26 -17.31
N GLY A 350 -4.40 10.42 -18.20
CA GLY A 350 -2.95 10.26 -18.38
C GLY A 350 -2.28 9.22 -17.48
N SER A 351 -3.00 8.59 -16.56
CA SER A 351 -2.48 7.43 -15.83
C SER A 351 -2.27 6.25 -16.78
N VAL A 352 -1.24 5.44 -16.53
CA VAL A 352 -1.12 4.12 -17.17
C VAL A 352 -2.13 3.19 -16.50
N TYR A 353 -2.91 2.45 -17.29
CA TYR A 353 -3.93 1.53 -16.78
C TYR A 353 -4.00 0.29 -17.66
N GLY A 354 -3.70 -0.87 -17.07
CA GLY A 354 -3.84 -2.18 -17.65
C GLY A 354 -5.16 -2.84 -17.23
N TYR A 355 -5.32 -3.12 -15.94
CA TYR A 355 -6.52 -3.73 -15.37
C TYR A 355 -6.58 -3.59 -13.84
N SER A 356 -7.76 -3.72 -13.24
CA SER A 356 -7.89 -3.82 -11.78
C SER A 356 -7.84 -5.29 -11.33
N TYR A 357 -8.82 -6.10 -11.71
CA TYR A 357 -8.92 -7.49 -11.26
C TYR A 357 -8.25 -8.48 -12.22
N GLY A 358 -7.22 -9.19 -11.76
CA GLY A 358 -6.60 -10.28 -12.51
C GLY A 358 -7.16 -11.65 -12.12
N VAL A 359 -7.89 -12.30 -13.02
CA VAL A 359 -8.45 -13.65 -12.85
C VAL A 359 -7.39 -14.69 -13.22
N GLY A 360 -6.59 -15.11 -12.24
CA GLY A 360 -5.54 -16.12 -12.38
C GLY A 360 -6.00 -17.54 -12.06
N MET A 361 -5.03 -18.45 -12.02
CA MET A 361 -5.23 -19.90 -11.84
C MET A 361 -6.11 -20.21 -10.63
N GLU A 362 -7.23 -20.89 -10.86
CA GLU A 362 -8.17 -21.33 -9.82
C GLU A 362 -8.63 -20.22 -8.87
N SER A 363 -8.57 -18.96 -9.30
CA SER A 363 -9.01 -17.82 -8.49
C SER A 363 -10.51 -17.89 -8.20
N ARG A 364 -10.91 -17.42 -7.02
CA ARG A 364 -12.31 -17.40 -6.57
C ARG A 364 -12.68 -16.01 -6.07
N ILE A 365 -12.66 -15.04 -6.97
CA ILE A 365 -12.89 -13.62 -6.67
C ILE A 365 -14.38 -13.33 -6.58
N VAL A 366 -14.81 -12.68 -5.50
CA VAL A 366 -16.11 -12.04 -5.36
C VAL A 366 -15.87 -10.53 -5.25
N ALA A 367 -16.11 -9.79 -6.33
CA ALA A 367 -15.93 -8.35 -6.43
C ALA A 367 -17.29 -7.65 -6.47
N GLU A 368 -17.80 -7.18 -5.34
CA GLU A 368 -19.16 -6.65 -5.24
C GLU A 368 -19.21 -5.25 -4.64
N HIS A 369 -20.19 -4.45 -5.04
CA HIS A 369 -20.45 -3.14 -4.42
C HIS A 369 -19.26 -2.15 -4.49
N ASN A 370 -18.37 -2.29 -5.48
CA ASN A 370 -17.24 -1.38 -5.67
C ASN A 370 -17.60 -0.23 -6.60
N ALA A 371 -16.85 0.86 -6.51
CA ALA A 371 -16.97 2.01 -7.39
C ALA A 371 -15.69 2.21 -8.21
N PHE A 372 -15.86 2.54 -9.48
CA PHE A 372 -14.80 2.85 -10.43
C PHE A 372 -15.01 4.26 -10.96
N THR A 373 -14.00 5.11 -10.82
CA THR A 373 -13.92 6.45 -11.42
C THR A 373 -12.83 6.41 -12.49
N LEU A 374 -13.26 6.19 -13.73
CA LEU A 374 -12.38 5.96 -14.88
C LEU A 374 -12.42 7.17 -15.81
N ALA A 375 -11.25 7.71 -16.12
CA ALA A 375 -11.09 8.73 -17.14
C ALA A 375 -11.54 8.20 -18.51
N ALA A 376 -11.93 9.12 -19.40
CA ALA A 376 -12.62 8.77 -20.65
C ALA A 376 -11.82 7.85 -21.58
N GLN A 377 -10.48 7.84 -21.48
CA GLN A 377 -9.61 6.99 -22.29
C GLN A 377 -9.52 5.53 -21.79
N VAL A 378 -9.96 5.26 -20.57
CA VAL A 378 -9.93 3.91 -19.99
C VAL A 378 -11.19 3.17 -20.42
N ASP A 379 -11.02 2.08 -21.16
CA ASP A 379 -12.12 1.21 -21.55
C ASP A 379 -12.57 0.38 -20.33
N PRO A 380 -13.83 0.50 -19.88
CA PRO A 380 -14.34 -0.33 -18.79
C PRO A 380 -14.27 -1.85 -19.04
N ALA A 381 -14.12 -2.29 -20.30
CA ALA A 381 -13.91 -3.70 -20.63
C ALA A 381 -12.57 -4.26 -20.12
N THR A 382 -11.57 -3.42 -19.85
CA THR A 382 -10.26 -3.88 -19.36
C THR A 382 -10.18 -3.96 -17.84
N VAL A 383 -11.23 -3.58 -17.11
CA VAL A 383 -11.25 -3.60 -15.64
C VAL A 383 -10.94 -4.99 -15.07
N ILE A 384 -11.39 -6.04 -15.76
CA ILE A 384 -11.08 -7.43 -15.43
C ILE A 384 -10.18 -7.99 -16.52
N LYS A 385 -9.11 -8.68 -16.15
CA LYS A 385 -8.24 -9.40 -17.09
C LYS A 385 -8.28 -10.89 -16.81
N LYS A 386 -8.52 -11.68 -17.86
CA LYS A 386 -8.53 -13.15 -17.77
C LYS A 386 -7.14 -13.71 -18.04
N TRP A 387 -6.51 -14.26 -17.01
CA TRP A 387 -5.23 -14.99 -17.17
C TRP A 387 -5.44 -16.49 -17.29
N LYS A 388 -6.50 -17.03 -16.68
CA LYS A 388 -6.88 -18.46 -16.70
C LYS A 388 -8.40 -18.62 -16.73
N ASP A 389 -8.84 -19.82 -17.06
CA ASP A 389 -10.25 -20.21 -16.98
C ASP A 389 -10.67 -20.39 -15.52
N SER A 390 -11.07 -19.31 -14.88
CA SER A 390 -11.63 -19.33 -13.51
C SER A 390 -12.84 -18.39 -13.44
N PRO A 391 -13.92 -18.80 -12.75
CA PRO A 391 -15.12 -17.99 -12.68
C PRO A 391 -14.98 -16.86 -11.64
N ILE A 392 -15.69 -15.75 -11.88
CA ILE A 392 -15.69 -14.56 -11.02
C ILE A 392 -17.13 -14.12 -10.73
N THR A 393 -17.38 -13.64 -9.52
CA THR A 393 -18.61 -12.89 -9.18
C THR A 393 -18.28 -11.40 -9.19
N ALA A 394 -19.01 -10.59 -9.96
CA ALA A 394 -18.73 -9.16 -10.14
C ALA A 394 -20.02 -8.30 -10.08
N GLU A 395 -20.81 -8.46 -9.01
CA GLU A 395 -22.16 -7.90 -8.92
C GLU A 395 -22.23 -6.51 -8.27
N ASP A 396 -23.23 -5.73 -8.66
CA ASP A 396 -23.53 -4.41 -8.07
C ASP A 396 -22.34 -3.42 -8.05
N ASN A 397 -21.45 -3.50 -9.05
CA ASN A 397 -20.37 -2.55 -9.22
C ASN A 397 -20.84 -1.32 -10.01
N TYR A 398 -20.21 -0.18 -9.74
CA TYR A 398 -20.53 1.09 -10.39
C TYR A 398 -19.34 1.65 -11.14
N VAL A 399 -19.51 1.99 -12.41
CA VAL A 399 -18.50 2.69 -13.20
C VAL A 399 -19.02 4.08 -13.52
N ASN A 400 -18.26 5.10 -13.13
CA ASN A 400 -18.58 6.52 -13.31
C ASN A 400 -20.01 6.85 -12.85
N GLY A 401 -20.38 6.33 -11.67
CA GLY A 401 -21.68 6.55 -11.04
C GLY A 401 -22.85 5.78 -11.65
N ARG A 402 -22.62 4.81 -12.54
CA ARG A 402 -23.66 3.95 -13.11
C ARG A 402 -23.43 2.50 -12.75
N ARG A 403 -24.49 1.78 -12.39
CA ARG A 403 -24.42 0.34 -12.15
C ARG A 403 -24.01 -0.37 -13.45
N THR A 404 -22.95 -1.15 -13.38
CA THR A 404 -22.31 -1.78 -14.54
C THR A 404 -22.09 -3.26 -14.28
N ASP A 405 -22.53 -4.08 -15.23
CA ASP A 405 -22.22 -5.51 -15.24
C ASP A 405 -20.83 -5.72 -15.86
N LEU A 406 -19.80 -5.72 -15.01
CA LEU A 406 -18.40 -5.77 -15.45
C LEU A 406 -18.09 -7.01 -16.29
N ILE A 407 -18.73 -8.15 -16.01
CA ILE A 407 -18.52 -9.39 -16.78
C ILE A 407 -19.14 -9.25 -18.17
N ALA A 408 -20.35 -8.68 -18.29
CA ALA A 408 -20.97 -8.45 -19.59
C ALA A 408 -20.17 -7.44 -20.43
N VAL A 409 -19.69 -6.36 -19.80
CA VAL A 409 -18.86 -5.34 -20.47
C VAL A 409 -17.55 -5.94 -20.96
N HIS A 410 -16.84 -6.70 -20.12
CA HIS A 410 -15.64 -7.44 -20.51
C HIS A 410 -15.92 -8.37 -21.70
N ASN A 411 -16.93 -9.24 -21.58
CA ASN A 411 -17.23 -10.25 -22.60
C ASN A 411 -17.63 -9.63 -23.95
N ALA A 412 -18.17 -8.41 -23.95
CA ALA A 412 -18.48 -7.67 -25.17
C ALA A 412 -17.24 -6.99 -25.77
N GLY A 413 -16.35 -6.45 -24.94
CA GLY A 413 -15.15 -5.72 -25.39
C GLY A 413 -13.92 -6.60 -25.69
N VAL A 414 -13.85 -7.80 -25.08
CA VAL A 414 -12.72 -8.74 -25.19
C VAL A 414 -13.26 -10.14 -25.54
N PRO A 415 -13.82 -10.33 -26.75
CA PRO A 415 -14.57 -11.54 -27.11
C PRO A 415 -13.76 -12.84 -27.03
N GLU A 416 -12.45 -12.78 -27.27
CA GLU A 416 -11.51 -13.89 -27.23
C GLU A 416 -11.24 -14.44 -25.82
N GLU A 417 -11.49 -13.63 -24.78
CA GLU A 417 -11.20 -13.97 -23.38
C GLU A 417 -12.46 -13.94 -22.50
N GLN A 418 -13.50 -14.68 -22.90
CA GLN A 418 -14.77 -14.73 -22.16
C GLN A 418 -14.59 -15.12 -20.68
N LEU A 419 -15.13 -14.31 -19.79
CA LEU A 419 -15.26 -14.58 -18.37
C LEU A 419 -16.51 -15.42 -18.08
N THR A 420 -16.35 -16.34 -17.13
CA THR A 420 -17.44 -17.17 -16.59
C THR A 420 -17.93 -16.57 -15.27
N ARG A 421 -19.25 -16.53 -15.08
CA ARG A 421 -19.87 -16.00 -13.86
C ARG A 421 -19.84 -17.01 -12.71
N GLY A 422 -19.73 -16.49 -11.49
CA GLY A 422 -19.99 -17.21 -10.24
C GLY A 422 -18.76 -17.88 -9.64
N ALA A 423 -18.13 -17.22 -8.68
CA ALA A 423 -16.91 -17.70 -8.01
C ALA A 423 -17.07 -18.99 -7.16
N GLY A 424 -18.30 -19.51 -7.04
CA GLY A 424 -18.59 -20.74 -6.30
C GLY A 424 -18.57 -20.59 -4.78
N TRP A 425 -18.77 -19.37 -4.26
CA TRP A 425 -19.00 -19.07 -2.84
C TRP A 425 -19.61 -17.69 -2.65
N THR A 426 -20.06 -17.41 -1.43
CA THR A 426 -20.62 -16.12 -1.02
C THR A 426 -19.95 -15.65 0.27
N PRO A 427 -19.47 -14.40 0.35
CA PRO A 427 -18.88 -13.87 1.57
C PRO A 427 -19.91 -13.72 2.69
N VAL A 428 -19.52 -14.05 3.92
CA VAL A 428 -20.37 -13.95 5.12
C VAL A 428 -19.78 -13.08 6.23
N LEU A 429 -18.56 -12.57 6.01
CA LEU A 429 -17.78 -11.78 6.97
C LEU A 429 -17.69 -10.32 6.49
N ARG A 430 -18.83 -9.66 6.42
CA ARG A 430 -18.95 -8.23 6.10
C ARG A 430 -19.69 -7.54 7.23
N THR A 431 -19.03 -6.59 7.91
CA THR A 431 -19.64 -5.84 9.03
C THR A 431 -20.65 -4.80 8.55
N ARG A 432 -20.41 -4.24 7.36
CA ARG A 432 -21.23 -3.22 6.71
C ARG A 432 -21.04 -3.30 5.20
N ILE A 433 -22.11 -3.03 4.45
CA ILE A 433 -22.04 -2.80 3.01
C ILE A 433 -22.65 -1.43 2.73
N ASP A 434 -21.83 -0.53 2.21
CA ASP A 434 -22.25 0.79 1.76
C ASP A 434 -22.78 0.75 0.33
N ASN A 435 -23.69 1.68 0.02
CA ASN A 435 -24.17 1.84 -1.35
C ASN A 435 -22.99 2.26 -2.24
N PRO A 436 -22.73 1.55 -3.36
CA PRO A 436 -21.59 1.84 -4.23
C PRO A 436 -21.55 3.27 -4.79
N HIS A 437 -22.71 3.92 -4.95
CA HIS A 437 -22.75 5.34 -5.32
C HIS A 437 -22.11 6.27 -4.29
N ALA A 438 -22.14 5.91 -3.01
CA ALA A 438 -21.57 6.69 -1.92
C ALA A 438 -20.10 6.32 -1.64
N VAL A 439 -19.65 5.16 -2.12
CA VAL A 439 -18.30 4.61 -1.88
C VAL A 439 -17.19 5.63 -2.21
N PRO A 440 -17.18 6.33 -3.35
CA PRO A 440 -16.15 7.33 -3.63
C PRO A 440 -16.03 8.37 -2.51
N GLY A 441 -17.14 9.00 -2.11
CA GLY A 441 -17.12 9.98 -1.04
C GLY A 441 -16.74 9.40 0.33
N ILE A 442 -17.14 8.16 0.62
CA ILE A 442 -16.81 7.49 1.89
C ILE A 442 -15.32 7.17 1.96
N VAL A 443 -14.80 6.50 0.93
CA VAL A 443 -13.42 6.04 0.84
C VAL A 443 -12.46 7.21 0.73
N ASP A 444 -12.72 8.21 -0.13
CA ASP A 444 -11.82 9.36 -0.32
C ASP A 444 -11.61 10.19 0.97
N ARG A 445 -12.57 10.13 1.91
CA ARG A 445 -12.48 10.80 3.21
C ARG A 445 -11.90 9.93 4.32
N GLY A 446 -12.09 8.61 4.22
CA GLY A 446 -11.76 7.68 5.30
C GLY A 446 -10.45 6.92 5.09
N ALA A 447 -10.07 6.60 3.85
CA ALA A 447 -8.92 5.77 3.58
C ALA A 447 -7.59 6.53 3.74
N GLY A 448 -6.54 5.77 4.08
CA GLY A 448 -5.15 6.22 4.14
C GLY A 448 -4.64 6.47 5.55
N ALA A 449 -3.32 6.65 5.65
CA ALA A 449 -2.66 7.10 6.86
C ALA A 449 -3.13 8.50 7.29
N GLY A 450 -3.04 8.80 8.58
CA GLY A 450 -3.45 10.07 9.18
C GLY A 450 -4.97 10.29 9.29
N ARG A 451 -5.76 9.22 9.12
CA ARG A 451 -7.23 9.26 9.21
C ARG A 451 -7.78 8.72 10.51
N LEU A 452 -6.99 7.95 11.26
CA LEU A 452 -7.36 7.47 12.59
C LEU A 452 -7.23 8.61 13.60
N ARG A 453 -8.29 8.88 14.38
CA ARG A 453 -8.34 9.93 15.40
C ARG A 453 -8.61 9.37 16.78
#